data_AF-H3CFG1-F1
#
_entry.id   AF-H3CFG1-F1
#
_cell.length_a   1.000
_cell.length_b   1.000
_cell.length_c   1.000
_cell.angle_alpha   90.00
_cell.angle_beta   90.00
_cell.angle_gamma   90.00
#
_symmetry.space_group_name_H-M   'P 1'
#
loop_
_entity.id
_entity.type
_entity.pdbx_description
1 polymer ?
#
loop_
_entity_poly.entity_id
_entity_poly.type
_entity_poly.pdbx_seq_one_letter_code
_entity_poly.pdbx_strand_id
1 'polypeptide(L)'
;LQVIMVTGDHPITAKAIAKGVGIISEGNETVEDIAARLNIPVSQVNPRDAKACVIHGTDLKDLSQEQMDDILSNHTEIVFARTSPQQKLIIVEGCQRQQGAIVAVTGDGVNDSPALKKADIGVAMGISGSDVSKQAADMILLDDNFASIVT
;
A
#
# COMPACT_ATOMS: atom_id res chain seq x y z
N LEU A 1 12.01 -0.71 7.95
CA LEU A 1 10.88 -1.38 7.29
C LEU A 1 10.01 -0.29 6.67
N GLN A 2 9.77 -0.33 5.36
CA GLN A 2 8.83 0.57 4.70
C GLN A 2 7.44 -0.07 4.74
N VAL A 3 6.41 0.71 5.08
CA VAL A 3 5.02 0.23 5.13
C VAL A 3 4.23 0.91 4.02
N ILE A 4 3.53 0.10 3.22
CA ILE A 4 2.70 0.55 2.10
C ILE A 4 1.29 0.03 2.32
N MET A 5 0.28 0.90 2.24
CA MET A 5 -1.12 0.49 2.33
C MET A 5 -1.64 0.11 0.94
N VAL A 6 -2.31 -1.05 0.83
CA VAL A 6 -2.98 -1.50 -0.41
C VAL A 6 -4.41 -1.93 -0.13
N THR A 7 -5.38 -1.08 -0.46
CA THR A 7 -6.81 -1.30 -0.14
C THR A 7 -7.74 -1.12 -1.34
N GLY A 8 -8.89 -1.79 -1.28
CA GLY A 8 -10.03 -1.60 -2.20
C GLY A 8 -10.94 -0.44 -1.81
N ASP A 9 -10.67 0.20 -0.66
CA ASP A 9 -11.47 1.30 -0.13
C ASP A 9 -11.30 2.61 -0.90
N HIS A 10 -12.22 3.54 -0.66
CA HIS A 10 -12.16 4.88 -1.22
C HIS A 10 -10.91 5.65 -0.73
N PRO A 11 -10.23 6.45 -1.58
CA PRO A 11 -8.98 7.13 -1.22
C PRO A 11 -9.07 8.01 0.03
N ILE A 12 -10.19 8.69 0.22
CA ILE A 12 -10.42 9.56 1.39
C ILE A 12 -10.35 8.73 2.68
N THR A 13 -11.04 7.59 2.72
CA THR A 13 -11.03 6.68 3.86
C THR A 13 -9.64 6.07 4.06
N ALA A 14 -9.03 5.58 2.98
CA ALA A 14 -7.70 4.98 3.01
C ALA A 14 -6.65 5.96 3.57
N LYS A 15 -6.64 7.20 3.08
CA LYS A 15 -5.74 8.27 3.55
C LYS A 15 -5.96 8.59 5.03
N ALA A 16 -7.21 8.70 5.47
CA ALA A 16 -7.54 8.98 6.87
C ALA A 16 -7.05 7.87 7.81
N ILE A 17 -7.30 6.60 7.44
CA ILE A 17 -6.81 5.45 8.21
C ILE A 17 -5.28 5.38 8.18
N ALA A 18 -4.65 5.59 7.02
CA ALA A 18 -3.19 5.60 6.88
C ALA A 18 -2.51 6.63 7.80
N LYS A 19 -3.11 7.83 7.95
CA LYS A 19 -2.66 8.82 8.96
C LYS A 19 -2.88 8.31 10.38
N GLY A 20 -4.05 7.74 10.67
CA GLY A 20 -4.39 7.23 12.00
C GLY A 20 -3.52 6.07 12.49
N VAL A 21 -3.01 5.22 11.58
CA VAL A 21 -2.12 4.10 11.92
C VAL A 21 -0.64 4.38 11.70
N GLY A 22 -0.27 5.61 11.30
CA GLY A 22 1.12 6.03 11.15
C GLY A 22 1.82 5.57 9.86
N ILE A 23 1.08 5.16 8.83
CA ILE A 23 1.64 4.90 7.49
C ILE A 23 1.99 6.23 6.80
N ILE A 24 1.13 7.24 6.98
CA ILE A 24 1.45 8.62 6.64
C ILE A 24 1.74 9.35 7.96
N SER A 25 2.97 9.87 8.11
CA SER A 25 3.38 10.54 9.33
C SER A 25 2.64 11.85 9.55
N GLU A 26 2.45 12.23 10.81
CA GLU A 26 1.87 13.52 11.16
C GLU A 26 2.74 14.67 10.62
N GLY A 27 2.14 15.59 9.89
CA GLY A 27 2.84 16.72 9.25
C GLY A 27 3.39 16.44 7.84
N ASN A 28 3.39 15.19 7.37
CA ASN A 28 3.68 14.90 5.96
C ASN A 28 2.43 15.16 5.10
N GLU A 29 2.66 15.74 3.93
CA GLU A 29 1.63 16.19 3.00
C GLU A 29 1.69 15.39 1.71
N THR A 30 0.52 15.14 1.13
CA THR A 30 0.40 14.66 -0.25
C THR A 30 0.42 15.83 -1.23
N VAL A 31 0.61 15.55 -2.53
CA VAL A 31 0.58 16.57 -3.59
C VAL A 31 -0.74 17.36 -3.53
N GLU A 32 -1.85 16.69 -3.23
CA GLU A 32 -3.16 17.32 -3.05
C GLU A 32 -3.24 18.19 -1.79
N ASP A 33 -2.59 17.78 -0.70
CA ASP A 33 -2.53 18.58 0.54
C ASP A 33 -1.73 19.87 0.31
N ILE A 34 -0.58 19.77 -0.35
CA ILE A 34 0.26 20.93 -0.71
C ILE A 34 -0.51 21.88 -1.64
N ALA A 35 -1.17 21.33 -2.66
CA ALA A 35 -1.99 22.10 -3.60
C ALA A 35 -3.11 22.86 -2.87
N ALA A 36 -3.84 22.19 -1.97
CA ALA A 36 -4.90 22.78 -1.19
C ALA A 36 -4.39 23.87 -0.23
N ARG A 37 -3.26 23.62 0.45
CA ARG A 37 -2.64 24.58 1.38
C ARG A 37 -2.14 25.83 0.67
N LEU A 38 -1.54 25.69 -0.50
CA LEU A 38 -1.03 26.79 -1.32
C LEU A 38 -2.10 27.45 -2.19
N ASN A 39 -3.31 26.86 -2.24
CA ASN A 39 -4.41 27.28 -3.10
C ASN A 39 -4.02 27.37 -4.59
N ILE A 40 -3.28 26.35 -5.06
CA ILE A 40 -2.84 26.20 -6.45
C ILE A 40 -3.36 24.88 -7.04
N PRO A 41 -3.45 24.76 -8.38
CA PRO A 41 -3.75 23.48 -9.02
C PRO A 41 -2.70 22.40 -8.69
N VAL A 42 -3.12 21.14 -8.53
CA VAL A 42 -2.23 19.99 -8.27
C VAL A 42 -1.11 19.88 -9.32
N SER A 43 -1.39 20.26 -10.57
CA SER A 43 -0.40 20.26 -11.66
C SER A 43 0.76 21.25 -11.47
N GLN A 44 0.66 22.20 -10.54
CA GLN A 44 1.70 23.16 -10.22
C GLN A 44 2.56 22.74 -9.01
N VAL A 45 2.17 21.68 -8.31
CA VAL A 45 2.95 21.14 -7.20
C VAL A 45 4.01 20.20 -7.76
N ASN A 46 5.25 20.38 -7.33
CA ASN A 46 6.31 19.42 -7.64
C ASN A 46 6.07 18.13 -6.82
N PRO A 47 5.86 16.96 -7.46
CA PRO A 47 5.60 15.72 -6.76
C PRO A 47 6.70 15.35 -5.75
N ARG A 48 7.94 15.78 -5.99
CA ARG A 48 9.08 15.50 -5.12
C ARG A 48 9.04 16.26 -3.78
N ASP A 49 8.20 17.29 -3.68
CA ASP A 49 8.01 18.03 -2.42
C ASP A 49 7.08 17.27 -1.46
N ALA A 50 6.28 16.33 -1.99
CA ALA A 50 5.40 15.47 -1.20
C ALA A 50 6.09 14.16 -0.85
N LYS A 51 6.30 13.91 0.45
CA LYS A 51 6.82 12.62 0.93
C LYS A 51 5.79 11.50 0.89
N ALA A 52 4.51 11.87 0.93
CA ALA A 52 3.38 10.96 0.92
C ALA A 52 2.63 11.03 -0.40
N CYS A 53 2.15 9.90 -0.91
CA CYS A 53 1.27 9.87 -2.07
C CYS A 53 0.11 8.90 -1.88
N VAL A 54 -1.02 9.27 -2.47
CA VAL A 54 -2.22 8.42 -2.53
C VAL A 54 -2.53 8.15 -3.99
N ILE A 55 -2.46 6.89 -4.41
CA ILE A 55 -2.62 6.49 -5.80
C ILE A 55 -3.94 5.77 -5.96
N HIS A 56 -4.76 6.24 -6.88
CA HIS A 56 -6.02 5.60 -7.19
C HIS A 56 -5.79 4.39 -8.11
N GLY A 57 -6.57 3.32 -7.90
CA GLY A 57 -6.48 2.11 -8.72
C GLY A 57 -6.78 2.34 -10.20
N THR A 58 -7.50 3.39 -10.59
CA THR A 58 -7.66 3.73 -12.03
C THR A 58 -6.34 4.14 -12.64
N ASP A 59 -5.63 5.03 -11.96
CA ASP A 59 -4.40 5.63 -12.45
C ASP A 59 -3.29 4.57 -12.50
N LEU A 60 -3.33 3.64 -11.53
CA LEU A 60 -2.43 2.50 -11.48
C LEU A 60 -2.49 1.58 -12.71
N LYS A 61 -3.62 1.55 -13.44
CA LYS A 61 -3.71 0.77 -14.69
C LYS A 61 -2.91 1.39 -15.83
N ASP A 62 -2.77 2.70 -15.81
CA ASP A 62 -2.15 3.47 -16.87
C ASP A 62 -0.65 3.72 -16.60
N LEU A 63 -0.17 3.35 -15.40
CA LEU A 63 1.24 3.44 -15.04
C LEU A 63 2.07 2.35 -15.73
N SER A 64 3.18 2.76 -16.35
CA SER A 64 4.23 1.85 -16.77
C SER A 64 5.02 1.30 -15.58
N GLN A 65 5.80 0.23 -15.80
CA GLN A 65 6.68 -0.31 -14.77
C GLN A 65 7.70 0.72 -14.27
N GLU A 66 8.28 1.51 -15.17
CA GLU A 66 9.24 2.57 -14.80
C GLU A 66 8.58 3.65 -13.94
N GLN A 67 7.34 4.04 -14.25
CA GLN A 67 6.61 5.03 -13.44
C GLN A 67 6.24 4.48 -12.06
N MET A 68 5.85 3.21 -11.98
CA MET A 68 5.64 2.53 -10.70
C MET A 68 6.92 2.52 -9.87
N ASP A 69 8.04 2.17 -10.49
CA ASP A 69 9.33 2.06 -9.80
C ASP A 69 9.83 3.45 -9.35
N ASP A 70 9.57 4.51 -10.13
CA ASP A 70 9.84 5.91 -9.75
C ASP A 70 8.97 6.35 -8.55
N ILE A 71 7.68 6.02 -8.54
CA ILE A 71 6.79 6.29 -7.41
C ILE A 71 7.30 5.63 -6.14
N LEU A 72 7.63 4.33 -6.20
CA LEU A 72 8.11 3.55 -5.08
C LEU A 72 9.47 4.07 -4.54
N SER A 73 10.29 4.66 -5.41
CA SER A 73 11.61 5.18 -5.06
C SER A 73 11.58 6.60 -4.48
N ASN A 74 10.69 7.46 -4.96
CA ASN A 74 10.64 8.87 -4.56
C ASN A 74 9.69 9.15 -3.39
N HIS A 75 8.72 8.26 -3.13
CA HIS A 75 7.76 8.43 -2.03
C HIS A 75 8.01 7.40 -0.93
N THR A 76 8.22 7.87 0.29
CA THR A 76 8.43 6.97 1.45
C THR A 76 7.12 6.46 2.02
N GLU A 77 6.04 7.22 1.88
CA GLU A 77 4.74 6.95 2.50
C GLU A 77 3.67 6.79 1.42
N ILE A 78 3.28 5.54 1.13
CA ILE A 78 2.49 5.23 -0.06
C ILE A 78 1.18 4.56 0.34
N VAL A 79 0.09 5.06 -0.23
CA VAL A 79 -1.25 4.47 -0.10
C VAL A 79 -1.82 4.20 -1.48
N PHE A 80 -2.04 2.93 -1.81
CA PHE A 80 -2.81 2.52 -2.98
C PHE A 80 -4.26 2.26 -2.58
N ALA A 81 -5.18 3.04 -3.13
CA ALA A 81 -6.61 2.98 -2.82
C ALA A 81 -7.42 2.53 -4.05
N ARG A 82 -8.64 2.01 -3.83
CA ARG A 82 -9.51 1.48 -4.89
C ARG A 82 -8.84 0.44 -5.80
N THR A 83 -7.96 -0.39 -5.23
CA THR A 83 -7.22 -1.43 -5.97
C THR A 83 -8.04 -2.69 -6.20
N SER A 84 -7.88 -3.33 -7.37
CA SER A 84 -8.38 -4.67 -7.65
C SER A 84 -7.42 -5.75 -7.13
N PRO A 85 -7.86 -7.02 -6.97
CA PRO A 85 -6.98 -8.12 -6.58
C PRO A 85 -5.72 -8.26 -7.46
N GLN A 86 -5.88 -8.09 -8.78
CA GLN A 86 -4.77 -8.12 -9.74
C GLN A 86 -3.81 -6.96 -9.55
N GLN A 87 -4.32 -5.79 -9.17
CA GLN A 87 -3.49 -4.62 -8.91
C GLN A 87 -2.67 -4.78 -7.63
N LYS A 88 -3.21 -5.43 -6.60
CA LYS A 88 -2.43 -5.78 -5.40
C LYS A 88 -1.22 -6.64 -5.76
N LEU A 89 -1.41 -7.62 -6.65
CA LEU A 89 -0.32 -8.45 -7.17
C LEU A 89 0.74 -7.62 -7.90
N ILE A 90 0.32 -6.71 -8.79
CA ILE A 90 1.24 -5.82 -9.53
C ILE A 90 2.07 -4.94 -8.58
N ILE A 91 1.46 -4.44 -7.50
CA ILE A 91 2.14 -3.63 -6.49
C ILE A 91 3.22 -4.46 -5.78
N VAL A 92 2.89 -5.70 -5.37
CA VAL A 92 3.87 -6.62 -4.77
C VAL A 92 5.03 -6.88 -5.72
N GLU A 93 4.74 -7.16 -6.99
CA GLU A 93 5.77 -7.36 -8.02
C GLU A 93 6.63 -6.10 -8.22
N GLY A 94 6.04 -4.91 -8.19
CA GLY A 94 6.77 -3.64 -8.24
C GLY A 94 7.70 -3.45 -7.05
N CYS A 95 7.24 -3.78 -5.85
CA CYS A 95 8.06 -3.74 -4.65
C CYS A 95 9.20 -4.76 -4.71
N GLN A 96 8.96 -5.97 -5.21
CA GLN A 96 9.98 -7.02 -5.36
C GLN A 96 11.04 -6.68 -6.42
N ARG A 97 10.71 -5.86 -7.42
CA ARG A 97 11.70 -5.37 -8.41
C ARG A 97 12.68 -4.36 -7.83
N GLN A 98 12.33 -3.70 -6.72
CA GLN A 98 13.26 -2.81 -6.03
C GLN A 98 14.46 -3.64 -5.54
N GLN A 99 15.66 -3.19 -5.85
CA GLN A 99 16.87 -3.99 -5.61
C GLN A 99 17.02 -4.32 -4.12
N GLY A 100 17.02 -5.63 -3.80
CA GLY A 100 17.24 -6.14 -2.45
C GLY A 100 16.02 -6.03 -1.52
N ALA A 101 14.84 -5.68 -2.04
CA ALA A 101 13.61 -5.66 -1.24
C ALA A 101 13.08 -7.09 -1.01
N ILE A 102 12.72 -7.38 0.23
CA ILE A 102 11.93 -8.55 0.61
C ILE A 102 10.55 -8.03 1.00
N VAL A 103 9.51 -8.55 0.37
CA VAL A 103 8.14 -8.05 0.51
C VAL A 103 7.32 -8.98 1.39
N ALA A 104 6.86 -8.45 2.52
CA ALA A 104 5.84 -9.07 3.34
C ALA A 104 4.46 -8.50 2.99
N VAL A 105 3.44 -9.35 2.84
CA VAL A 105 2.05 -8.92 2.63
C VAL A 105 1.20 -9.43 3.76
N THR A 106 0.42 -8.54 4.37
CA THR A 106 -0.59 -8.87 5.38
C THR A 106 -1.98 -8.70 4.79
N GLY A 107 -2.86 -9.69 4.91
CA GLY A 107 -4.22 -9.59 4.37
C GLY A 107 -5.19 -10.60 5.00
N ASP A 108 -6.48 -10.29 4.94
CA ASP A 108 -7.55 -11.09 5.53
C ASP A 108 -8.55 -11.56 4.48
N GLY A 109 -8.69 -10.86 3.35
CA GLY A 109 -9.70 -11.15 2.34
C GLY A 109 -9.26 -12.12 1.23
N VAL A 110 -10.24 -12.72 0.55
CA VAL A 110 -10.02 -13.51 -0.68
C VAL A 110 -9.31 -12.68 -1.76
N ASN A 111 -9.54 -11.37 -1.76
CA ASN A 111 -8.92 -10.40 -2.65
C ASN A 111 -7.40 -10.29 -2.47
N ASP A 112 -6.88 -10.67 -1.30
CA ASP A 112 -5.46 -10.58 -0.97
C ASP A 112 -4.70 -11.84 -1.33
N SER A 113 -5.39 -12.95 -1.58
CA SER A 113 -4.78 -14.26 -1.84
C SER A 113 -3.71 -14.24 -2.94
N PRO A 114 -3.90 -13.56 -4.09
CA PRO A 114 -2.84 -13.48 -5.12
C PRO A 114 -1.60 -12.74 -4.62
N ALA A 115 -1.79 -11.65 -3.87
CA ALA A 115 -0.69 -10.85 -3.34
C ALA A 115 0.04 -11.59 -2.20
N LEU A 116 -0.71 -12.23 -1.29
CA LEU A 116 -0.18 -13.09 -0.23
C LEU A 116 0.69 -14.21 -0.79
N LYS A 117 0.23 -14.86 -1.87
CA LYS A 117 0.96 -15.98 -2.47
C LYS A 117 2.23 -15.55 -3.22
N LYS A 118 2.24 -14.32 -3.74
CA LYS A 118 3.37 -13.78 -4.51
C LYS A 118 4.45 -13.16 -3.63
N ALA A 119 4.06 -12.63 -2.48
CA ALA A 119 4.96 -12.06 -1.48
C ALA A 119 6.06 -13.06 -1.09
N ASP A 120 7.20 -12.54 -0.64
CA ASP A 120 8.25 -13.38 -0.07
C ASP A 120 7.80 -14.01 1.26
N ILE A 121 6.91 -13.32 1.97
CA ILE A 121 6.16 -13.86 3.09
C ILE A 121 4.72 -13.31 3.12
N GLY A 122 3.74 -14.20 2.96
CA GLY A 122 2.33 -13.89 3.16
C GLY A 122 1.89 -14.12 4.61
N VAL A 123 1.19 -13.15 5.19
CA VAL A 123 0.66 -13.22 6.57
C VAL A 123 -0.85 -13.05 6.54
N ALA A 124 -1.58 -14.07 6.99
CA ALA A 124 -3.04 -14.04 7.08
C ALA A 124 -3.55 -13.89 8.52
N MET A 125 -4.73 -13.30 8.66
CA MET A 125 -5.43 -13.19 9.94
C MET A 125 -6.15 -14.50 10.30
N GLY A 126 -6.05 -14.95 11.54
CA GLY A 126 -6.59 -16.23 12.01
C GLY A 126 -8.09 -16.21 12.25
N ILE A 127 -8.63 -15.09 12.75
CA ILE A 127 -10.04 -14.94 13.10
C ILE A 127 -10.78 -14.27 11.94
N SER A 128 -10.35 -13.07 11.53
CA SER A 128 -10.96 -12.30 10.44
C SER A 128 -10.64 -12.83 9.05
N GLY A 129 -9.55 -13.59 8.89
CA GLY A 129 -9.12 -14.06 7.58
C GLY A 129 -10.02 -15.14 6.99
N SER A 130 -10.30 -15.02 5.69
CA SER A 130 -10.96 -16.06 4.91
C SER A 130 -10.12 -17.34 4.82
N ASP A 131 -10.77 -18.48 4.57
CA ASP A 131 -10.04 -19.75 4.37
C ASP A 131 -9.07 -19.68 3.18
N VAL A 132 -9.43 -18.91 2.15
CA VAL A 132 -8.59 -18.74 0.95
C VAL A 132 -7.33 -17.94 1.28
N SER A 133 -7.43 -16.83 2.04
CA SER A 133 -6.27 -16.04 2.45
C SER A 133 -5.35 -16.82 3.39
N LYS A 134 -5.91 -17.60 4.33
CA LYS A 134 -5.14 -18.49 5.22
C LYS A 134 -4.37 -19.57 4.48
N GLN A 135 -4.96 -20.16 3.43
CA GLN A 135 -4.29 -21.17 2.60
C GLN A 135 -3.22 -20.57 1.67
N ALA A 136 -3.38 -19.30 1.28
CA ALA A 136 -2.44 -18.59 0.42
C ALA A 136 -1.21 -18.06 1.17
N ALA A 137 -1.35 -17.79 2.47
CA ALA A 137 -0.30 -17.24 3.33
C ALA A 137 0.69 -18.31 3.85
N ASP A 138 1.90 -17.87 4.18
CA ASP A 138 2.96 -18.69 4.78
C ASP A 138 2.90 -18.67 6.32
N MET A 139 2.32 -17.61 6.89
CA MET A 139 2.13 -17.42 8.32
C MET A 139 0.67 -17.02 8.63
N ILE A 140 0.14 -17.50 9.76
CA ILE A 140 -1.22 -17.16 10.22
C ILE A 140 -1.14 -16.60 11.64
N LEU A 141 -1.71 -15.40 11.84
CA LEU A 141 -1.84 -14.77 13.15
C LEU A 141 -3.11 -15.25 13.85
N LEU A 142 -3.00 -16.24 14.72
CA LEU A 142 -4.16 -16.90 15.34
C LEU A 142 -5.03 -15.97 16.21
N ASP A 143 -4.45 -14.90 16.75
CA ASP A 143 -5.09 -13.93 17.64
C ASP A 143 -5.44 -12.60 16.98
N ASP A 144 -5.24 -12.49 15.66
CA ASP A 144 -5.39 -11.26 14.88
C ASP A 144 -4.56 -10.07 15.39
N ASN A 145 -3.50 -10.33 16.14
CA ASN A 145 -2.68 -9.27 16.73
C ASN A 145 -1.50 -8.89 15.81
N PHE A 146 -1.61 -7.72 15.15
CA PHE A 146 -0.55 -7.16 14.32
C PHE A 146 0.77 -6.92 15.08
N ALA A 147 0.75 -6.78 16.41
CA ALA A 147 1.97 -6.64 17.21
C ALA A 147 2.91 -7.84 17.09
N SER A 148 2.37 -9.02 16.75
CA SER A 148 3.13 -10.25 16.50
C SER A 148 4.08 -10.17 15.30
N ILE A 149 3.91 -9.18 14.41
CA ILE A 149 4.81 -8.94 13.27
C ILE A 149 6.03 -8.09 13.69
N VAL A 150 5.92 -7.33 14.78
CA VAL A 150 6.90 -6.32 15.20
C VAL A 150 7.92 -6.87 16.22
N THR A 151 7.55 -7.92 16.96
CA THR A 151 8.30 -8.45 18.11
C THR A 151 9.12 -9.67 17.73
#